data_AF-A0A9X0WJV1-F1
#
_entry.id   AF-A0A9X0WJV1-F1
#
_cell.length_a   1.000
_cell.length_b   1.000
_cell.length_c   1.000
_cell.angle_alpha   90.00
_cell.angle_beta   90.00
_cell.angle_gamma   90.00
#
_symmetry.space_group_name_H-M   'P 1'
#
loop_
_entity.id
_entity.type
_entity.pdbx_description
1 polymer ?
#
loop_
_entity_poly.entity_id
_entity_poly.type
_entity_poly.pdbx_seq_one_letter_code
_entity_poly.pdbx_strand_id
1 'polypeptide(L)'
;MTTTTVTAWLEALGLGEYAETFQEQQIDLSVLPSLTEADLKELSVPMGHRKRLLAAIAALGQPAAAPAPAADALDPIIAGLPTPLALPLRDYQQETHPVLKLWAACDAVEILLRVLVFLGIGDLSRRGELPEPLRRELRYPIENPMLGNWRRMAQQVAETLPEGTALPELAPVVRDTLAPFLDGPDASRSVERSFLALRNRLAHGGGISRRLATELLATWQPPFEAIWLHLAWLPEWALVARTEDGFVRLRGPSKTPEPCDPAVPEVFSTILADVGPIVAIRGDQIIPLWPLALFGVPRHPEHGPDPAGQALPQVYVRRGEVNLEYTPLGGATLPQSESDETAVERFLARLGERRVLFLLDGLDEIAERDPRFATDLPLGIQTPTLTWLCAGRPERGLPEAFAAAGALRVFPEGLPPMQAGDIRTLLLERIGPLRKKLLRQDTE
;
A
#
# COMPACT_ATOMS: atom_id res chain seq x y z
N MET A 1 17.36 -7.08 42.80
CA MET A 1 18.12 -6.03 42.11
C MET A 1 19.53 -6.55 41.92
N THR A 2 19.86 -7.05 40.74
CA THR A 2 21.24 -7.40 40.38
C THR A 2 21.95 -6.12 39.98
N THR A 3 22.93 -5.68 40.76
CA THR A 3 23.78 -4.55 40.41
C THR A 3 24.64 -4.97 39.22
N THR A 4 24.31 -4.50 38.00
CA THR A 4 25.13 -4.76 36.81
C THR A 4 26.51 -4.15 37.01
N THR A 5 27.58 -4.92 36.79
CA THR A 5 28.97 -4.44 36.83
C THR A 5 29.44 -4.09 35.42
N VAL A 6 30.49 -3.27 35.30
CA VAL A 6 31.10 -2.96 33.99
C VAL A 6 31.59 -4.22 33.27
N THR A 7 32.06 -5.21 34.02
CA THR A 7 32.44 -6.54 33.52
C THR A 7 31.25 -7.27 32.89
N ALA A 8 30.12 -7.37 33.60
CA ALA A 8 28.91 -8.00 33.08
C ALA A 8 28.36 -7.26 31.85
N TRP A 9 28.50 -5.94 31.80
CA TRP A 9 28.12 -5.12 30.64
C TRP A 9 29.01 -5.40 29.42
N LEU A 10 30.33 -5.50 29.60
CA LEU A 10 31.28 -5.86 28.54
C LEU A 10 31.06 -7.29 28.02
N GLU A 11 30.79 -8.24 28.92
CA GLU A 11 30.46 -9.63 28.55
C GLU A 11 29.19 -9.71 27.70
N ALA A 12 28.13 -8.98 28.08
CA ALA A 12 26.88 -8.91 27.32
C ALA A 12 27.07 -8.33 25.91
N LEU A 13 28.10 -7.50 25.68
CA LEU A 13 28.46 -6.95 24.38
C LEU A 13 29.38 -7.87 23.55
N GLY A 14 29.75 -9.04 24.09
CA GLY A 14 30.75 -9.93 23.49
C GLY A 14 32.15 -9.32 23.50
N LEU A 15 32.43 -8.43 24.46
CA LEU A 15 33.66 -7.65 24.61
C LEU A 15 34.30 -7.86 25.99
N GLY A 16 34.04 -9.01 26.63
CA GLY A 16 34.56 -9.33 27.97
C GLY A 16 36.09 -9.34 28.06
N GLU A 17 36.80 -9.45 26.93
CA GLU A 17 38.26 -9.34 26.85
C GLU A 17 38.80 -7.99 27.36
N TYR A 18 38.00 -6.92 27.37
CA TYR A 18 38.42 -5.59 27.86
C TYR A 18 38.12 -5.39 29.35
N ALA A 19 37.54 -6.37 30.03
CA ALA A 19 37.11 -6.21 31.42
C ALA A 19 38.28 -5.89 32.37
N GLU A 20 39.42 -6.56 32.19
CA GLU A 20 40.63 -6.32 32.98
C GLU A 20 41.18 -4.90 32.71
N THR A 21 41.33 -4.52 31.44
CA THR A 21 41.79 -3.18 31.04
C THR A 21 40.87 -2.07 31.57
N PHE A 22 39.55 -2.27 31.53
CA PHE A 22 38.59 -1.29 32.06
C PHE A 22 38.67 -1.19 33.59
N GLN A 23 38.88 -2.31 34.30
CA GLN A 23 39.08 -2.31 35.75
C GLN A 23 40.39 -1.63 36.16
N GLU A 24 41.50 -1.94 35.47
CA GLU A 24 42.82 -1.34 35.73
C GLU A 24 42.79 0.18 35.56
N GLN A 25 42.04 0.67 34.57
CA GLN A 25 41.87 2.09 34.27
C GLN A 25 40.73 2.75 35.07
N GLN A 26 40.13 2.01 36.02
CA GLN A 26 39.03 2.47 36.88
C GLN A 26 37.81 2.99 36.10
N ILE A 27 37.54 2.39 34.95
CA ILE A 27 36.38 2.69 34.12
C ILE A 27 35.20 1.87 34.63
N ASP A 28 34.36 2.50 35.46
CA ASP A 28 33.10 1.92 35.92
C ASP A 28 31.90 2.41 35.10
N LEU A 29 30.69 1.93 35.42
CA LEU A 29 29.46 2.30 34.71
C LEU A 29 29.16 3.80 34.73
N SER A 30 29.66 4.55 35.72
CA SER A 30 29.45 5.99 35.83
C SER A 30 30.35 6.77 34.87
N VAL A 31 31.51 6.20 34.52
CA VAL A 31 32.49 6.81 33.61
C VAL A 31 32.15 6.53 32.15
N LEU A 32 31.50 5.40 31.84
CA LEU A 32 31.12 4.99 30.48
C LEU A 32 30.52 6.11 29.60
N PRO A 33 29.56 6.95 30.06
CA PRO A 33 28.97 8.01 29.25
C PRO A 33 29.95 9.10 28.80
N SER A 34 31.11 9.21 29.46
CA SER A 34 32.13 10.22 29.15
C SER A 34 33.22 9.73 28.19
N LEU A 35 33.25 8.43 27.88
CA LEU A 35 34.28 7.86 27.01
C LEU A 35 34.12 8.31 25.56
N THR A 36 35.21 8.81 24.98
CA THR A 36 35.31 9.21 23.59
C THR A 36 36.02 8.15 22.75
N GLU A 37 35.94 8.29 21.42
CA GLU A 37 36.70 7.42 20.51
C GLU A 37 38.22 7.55 20.72
N ALA A 38 38.69 8.73 21.15
CA ALA A 38 40.10 8.97 21.45
C ALA A 38 40.53 8.18 22.69
N ASP A 39 39.73 8.20 23.76
CA ASP A 39 40.03 7.46 24.99
C ASP A 39 40.10 5.95 24.74
N LEU A 40 39.13 5.40 23.99
CA LEU A 40 39.15 3.98 23.64
C LEU A 40 40.34 3.61 22.73
N LYS A 41 40.85 4.57 21.95
CA LYS A 41 42.03 4.37 21.11
C LYS A 41 43.31 4.34 21.96
N GLU A 42 43.38 5.14 23.03
CA GLU A 42 44.47 5.09 24.01
C GLU A 42 44.49 3.76 24.77
N LEU A 43 43.33 3.17 25.02
CA LEU A 43 43.17 1.80 25.53
C LEU A 43 43.50 0.70 24.49
N SER A 44 44.05 1.07 23.33
CA SER A 44 44.40 0.14 22.24
C SER A 44 43.23 -0.69 21.71
N VAL A 45 41.99 -0.23 21.88
CA VAL A 45 40.81 -0.95 21.41
C VAL A 45 40.74 -0.86 19.87
N PRO A 46 40.59 -1.99 19.15
CA PRO A 46 40.45 -1.98 17.70
C PRO A 46 39.23 -1.16 17.21
N MET A 47 39.33 -0.57 16.03
CA MET A 47 38.29 0.32 15.45
C MET A 47 36.87 -0.29 15.51
N GLY A 48 36.73 -1.59 15.22
CA GLY A 48 35.42 -2.27 15.25
C GLY A 48 34.82 -2.36 16.65
N HIS A 49 35.65 -2.59 17.66
CA HIS A 49 35.21 -2.68 19.06
C HIS A 49 34.93 -1.29 19.64
N ARG A 50 35.72 -0.27 19.26
CA ARG A 50 35.46 1.13 19.61
C ARG A 50 34.07 1.59 19.17
N LYS A 51 33.69 1.30 17.92
CA LYS A 51 32.34 1.64 17.42
C LYS A 51 31.23 0.91 18.18
N ARG A 52 31.44 -0.36 18.55
CA ARG A 52 30.48 -1.15 19.32
C ARG A 52 30.30 -0.62 20.74
N LEU A 53 31.40 -0.26 21.41
CA LEU A 53 31.38 0.34 22.75
C LEU A 53 30.66 1.69 22.76
N LEU A 54 31.01 2.60 21.85
CA LEU A 54 30.37 3.92 21.77
C LEU A 54 28.87 3.84 21.46
N ALA A 55 28.47 2.90 20.59
CA ALA A 55 27.06 2.64 20.31
C ALA A 55 26.31 2.10 21.54
N ALA A 56 26.92 1.18 22.30
CA ALA A 56 26.34 0.64 23.52
C ALA A 56 26.23 1.68 24.64
N ILE A 57 27.23 2.57 24.75
CA ILE A 57 27.24 3.70 25.70
C ILE A 57 26.11 4.68 25.38
N ALA A 58 25.91 5.01 24.10
CA ALA A 58 24.80 5.87 23.67
C ALA A 58 23.41 5.26 23.96
N ALA A 59 23.31 3.93 24.05
CA ALA A 59 22.08 3.22 24.42
C ALA A 59 21.81 3.22 25.93
N LEU A 60 22.82 3.42 26.80
CA LEU A 60 22.64 3.51 28.26
C LEU A 60 21.85 4.77 28.70
N GLY A 61 21.87 5.83 27.89
CA GLY A 61 21.16 7.09 28.14
C GLY A 61 19.72 7.13 27.61
N GLN A 62 19.26 6.07 26.94
CA GLN A 62 17.87 5.94 26.50
C GLN A 62 17.08 5.19 27.57
N PRO A 63 15.84 5.61 27.91
CA PRO A 63 15.00 4.83 28.81
C PRO A 63 14.90 3.40 28.28
N ALA A 64 15.20 2.43 29.15
CA ALA A 64 15.24 1.02 28.80
C ALA A 64 13.99 0.65 28.01
N ALA A 65 14.18 0.17 26.77
CA ALA A 65 13.12 -0.46 26.02
C ALA A 65 12.49 -1.53 26.93
N ALA A 66 11.17 -1.45 27.08
CA ALA A 66 10.40 -2.43 27.82
C ALA A 66 10.80 -3.86 27.38
N PRO A 67 10.79 -4.85 28.30
CA PRO A 67 11.06 -6.23 27.92
C PRO A 67 10.17 -6.61 26.74
N ALA A 68 10.74 -7.31 25.76
CA ALA A 68 10.03 -7.77 24.57
C ALA A 68 8.65 -8.35 24.95
N PRO A 69 7.57 -7.98 24.25
CA PRO A 69 6.26 -8.53 24.57
C PRO A 69 6.33 -10.06 24.51
N ALA A 70 5.68 -10.72 25.48
CA ALA A 70 5.49 -12.18 25.43
C ALA A 70 4.89 -12.58 24.07
N ALA A 71 5.17 -13.80 23.60
CA ALA A 71 4.76 -14.31 22.28
C ALA A 71 3.25 -14.16 21.94
N ASP A 72 2.42 -13.87 22.95
CA ASP A 72 0.96 -13.74 22.86
C ASP A 72 0.45 -12.29 23.00
N ALA A 73 1.33 -11.29 23.07
CA ALA A 73 0.92 -9.89 23.28
C ALA A 73 0.05 -9.34 22.13
N LEU A 74 0.20 -9.87 20.92
CA LEU A 74 -0.60 -9.51 19.76
C LEU A 74 -1.92 -10.28 19.65
N ASP A 75 -2.09 -11.43 20.30
CA ASP A 75 -3.30 -12.23 20.17
C ASP A 75 -4.60 -11.50 20.53
N PRO A 76 -4.71 -10.75 21.64
CA PRO A 76 -5.92 -10.00 21.94
C PRO A 76 -6.19 -8.90 20.90
N ILE A 77 -5.13 -8.30 20.33
CA ILE A 77 -5.24 -7.29 19.28
C ILE A 77 -5.75 -7.95 17.99
N ILE A 78 -5.11 -9.02 17.55
CA ILE A 78 -5.44 -9.78 16.33
C ILE A 78 -6.90 -10.27 16.39
N ALA A 79 -7.36 -10.76 17.54
CA ALA A 79 -8.75 -11.21 17.70
C ALA A 79 -9.77 -10.07 17.56
N GLY A 80 -9.40 -8.85 17.99
CA GLY A 80 -10.26 -7.68 17.92
C GLY A 80 -10.30 -7.00 16.55
N LEU A 81 -9.21 -7.07 15.79
CA LEU A 81 -9.05 -6.34 14.53
C LEU A 81 -10.01 -6.80 13.43
N PRO A 82 -10.35 -5.90 12.47
CA PRO A 82 -10.97 -6.30 11.22
C PRO A 82 -10.17 -7.38 10.47
N THR A 83 -10.86 -8.34 9.84
CA THR A 83 -10.21 -9.47 9.13
C THR A 83 -9.09 -9.05 8.17
N PRO A 84 -9.23 -7.97 7.36
CA PRO A 84 -8.15 -7.54 6.47
C PRO A 84 -6.84 -7.19 7.19
N LEU A 85 -6.90 -6.71 8.42
CA LEU A 85 -5.72 -6.39 9.23
C LEU A 85 -5.25 -7.58 10.07
N ALA A 86 -6.21 -8.37 10.56
CA ALA A 86 -5.93 -9.51 11.42
C ALA A 86 -5.18 -10.64 10.68
N LEU A 87 -5.49 -10.88 9.40
CA LEU A 87 -4.85 -11.93 8.60
C LEU A 87 -3.34 -11.68 8.39
N PRO A 88 -2.88 -10.55 7.80
CA PRO A 88 -1.45 -10.28 7.64
C PRO A 88 -0.68 -10.22 8.96
N LEU A 89 -1.32 -9.71 10.04
CA LEU A 89 -0.68 -9.65 11.35
C LEU A 89 -0.53 -11.04 11.98
N ARG A 90 -1.51 -11.94 11.75
CA ARG A 90 -1.42 -13.35 12.14
C ARG A 90 -0.31 -14.06 11.37
N ASP A 91 -0.19 -13.82 10.07
CA ASP A 91 0.89 -14.37 9.24
C ASP A 91 2.26 -13.93 9.76
N TYR A 92 2.42 -12.63 10.09
CA TYR A 92 3.62 -12.13 10.75
C TYR A 92 3.89 -12.83 12.09
N GLN A 93 2.88 -13.01 12.95
CA GLN A 93 3.05 -13.63 14.27
C GLN A 93 3.54 -15.07 14.14
N GLN A 94 2.97 -15.84 13.21
CA GLN A 94 3.25 -17.26 12.99
C GLN A 94 4.54 -17.52 12.20
N GLU A 95 5.01 -16.56 11.41
CA GLU A 95 6.22 -16.72 10.61
C GLU A 95 7.48 -16.77 11.49
N THR A 96 8.31 -17.79 11.25
CA THR A 96 9.52 -18.09 12.02
C THR A 96 10.80 -17.84 11.22
N HIS A 97 10.72 -17.85 9.89
CA HIS A 97 11.86 -17.58 9.02
C HIS A 97 12.15 -16.06 8.97
N PRO A 98 13.35 -15.61 9.36
CA PRO A 98 13.62 -14.17 9.53
C PRO A 98 13.31 -13.30 8.32
N VAL A 99 13.67 -13.75 7.12
CA VAL A 99 13.42 -13.00 5.89
C VAL A 99 11.93 -12.94 5.57
N LEU A 100 11.19 -14.03 5.78
CA LEU A 100 9.76 -14.09 5.48
C LEU A 100 8.98 -13.30 6.53
N LYS A 101 9.43 -13.28 7.79
CA LYS A 101 8.81 -12.47 8.84
C LYS A 101 8.92 -10.98 8.57
N LEU A 102 10.06 -10.53 8.01
CA LEU A 102 10.20 -9.14 7.54
C LEU A 102 9.26 -8.82 6.37
N TRP A 103 9.07 -9.78 5.45
CA TRP A 103 8.07 -9.65 4.38
C TRP A 103 6.65 -9.56 4.93
N ALA A 104 6.27 -10.47 5.83
CA ALA A 104 4.97 -10.46 6.49
C ALA A 104 4.72 -9.15 7.26
N ALA A 105 5.75 -8.58 7.91
CA ALA A 105 5.65 -7.26 8.53
C ALA A 105 5.40 -6.15 7.49
N CYS A 106 6.08 -6.20 6.33
CA CYS A 106 5.84 -5.26 5.22
C CYS A 106 4.41 -5.38 4.70
N ASP A 107 3.91 -6.59 4.51
CA ASP A 107 2.56 -6.85 4.03
C ASP A 107 1.52 -6.33 5.03
N ALA A 108 1.71 -6.58 6.32
CA ALA A 108 0.82 -6.07 7.36
C ALA A 108 0.77 -4.53 7.40
N VAL A 109 1.91 -3.85 7.25
CA VAL A 109 1.97 -2.37 7.16
C VAL A 109 1.31 -1.87 5.88
N GLU A 110 1.50 -2.55 4.75
CA GLU A 110 0.90 -2.17 3.48
C GLU A 110 -0.63 -2.27 3.55
N ILE A 111 -1.16 -3.35 4.11
CA ILE A 111 -2.60 -3.52 4.30
C ILE A 111 -3.16 -2.53 5.34
N LEU A 112 -2.40 -2.22 6.39
CA LEU A 112 -2.76 -1.15 7.33
C LEU A 112 -2.93 0.20 6.63
N LEU A 113 -1.95 0.62 5.84
CA LEU A 113 -2.03 1.91 5.13
C LEU A 113 -3.21 1.95 4.16
N ARG A 114 -3.49 0.84 3.46
CA ARG A 114 -4.66 0.73 2.58
C ARG A 114 -5.96 0.95 3.37
N VAL A 115 -6.16 0.24 4.47
CA VAL A 115 -7.37 0.37 5.29
C VAL A 115 -7.53 1.79 5.84
N LEU A 116 -6.45 2.40 6.33
CA LEU A 116 -6.47 3.77 6.85
C LEU A 116 -6.82 4.80 5.76
N VAL A 117 -6.24 4.68 4.57
CA VAL A 117 -6.57 5.52 3.40
C VAL A 117 -8.05 5.34 3.04
N PHE A 118 -8.55 4.11 3.04
CA PHE A 118 -9.94 3.81 2.64
C PHE A 118 -10.95 4.34 3.64
N LEU A 119 -10.68 4.20 4.94
CA LEU A 119 -11.50 4.80 5.99
C LEU A 119 -11.57 6.32 5.83
N GLY A 120 -10.43 6.98 5.64
CA GLY A 120 -10.40 8.44 5.49
C GLY A 120 -11.07 8.94 4.19
N ILE A 121 -10.83 8.28 3.06
CA ILE A 121 -11.53 8.60 1.79
C ILE A 121 -13.03 8.39 1.94
N GLY A 122 -13.47 7.30 2.60
CA GLY A 122 -14.88 7.03 2.83
C GLY A 122 -15.53 8.07 3.75
N ASP A 123 -14.84 8.51 4.81
CA ASP A 123 -15.34 9.56 5.71
C ASP A 123 -15.46 10.92 5.02
N LEU A 124 -14.53 11.25 4.11
CA LEU A 124 -14.63 12.45 3.28
C LEU A 124 -15.78 12.35 2.27
N SER A 125 -15.89 11.20 1.59
CA SER A 125 -16.86 11.00 0.51
C SER A 125 -18.32 11.03 0.99
N ARG A 126 -18.59 10.53 2.21
CA ARG A 126 -19.96 10.61 2.78
C ARG A 126 -20.39 12.03 3.15
N ARG A 127 -19.46 12.98 3.20
CA ARG A 127 -19.71 14.41 3.50
C ARG A 127 -19.89 15.25 2.23
N GLY A 128 -19.72 14.66 1.06
CA GLY A 128 -19.78 15.34 -0.24
C GLY A 128 -18.66 14.87 -1.15
N GLU A 129 -18.42 15.62 -2.23
CA GLU A 129 -17.32 15.30 -3.14
C GLU A 129 -15.95 15.47 -2.48
N LEU A 130 -15.00 14.61 -2.86
CA LEU A 130 -13.61 14.75 -2.44
C LEU A 130 -13.02 16.07 -2.96
N PRO A 131 -12.28 16.84 -2.13
CA PRO A 131 -11.62 18.06 -2.56
C PRO A 131 -10.76 17.84 -3.81
N GLU A 132 -10.86 18.71 -4.82
CA GLU A 132 -10.09 18.59 -6.07
C GLU A 132 -8.57 18.45 -5.84
N PRO A 133 -7.94 19.16 -4.88
CA PRO A 133 -6.53 18.95 -4.57
C PRO A 133 -6.23 17.51 -4.16
N LEU A 134 -7.04 16.95 -3.25
CA LEU A 134 -6.87 15.56 -2.81
C LEU A 134 -7.07 14.59 -3.98
N ARG A 135 -8.10 14.78 -4.82
CA ARG A 135 -8.33 13.94 -6.01
C ARG A 135 -7.11 13.91 -6.93
N ARG A 136 -6.48 15.07 -7.17
CA ARG A 136 -5.27 15.16 -7.99
C ARG A 136 -4.09 14.40 -7.39
N GLU A 137 -3.90 14.52 -6.07
CA GLU A 137 -2.81 13.83 -5.35
C GLU A 137 -3.01 12.31 -5.27
N LEU A 138 -4.27 11.83 -5.25
CA LEU A 138 -4.57 10.40 -5.19
C LEU A 138 -4.51 9.71 -6.56
N ARG A 139 -4.71 10.43 -7.67
CA ARG A 139 -4.87 9.85 -9.02
C ARG A 139 -3.71 8.93 -9.43
N TYR A 140 -2.49 9.45 -9.39
CA TYR A 140 -1.31 8.68 -9.81
C TYR A 140 -0.94 7.55 -8.83
N PRO A 141 -0.91 7.80 -7.50
CA PRO A 141 -0.70 6.76 -6.50
C PRO A 141 -1.67 5.59 -6.57
N ILE A 142 -2.95 5.82 -6.89
CA ILE A 142 -3.96 4.75 -7.02
C ILE A 142 -3.62 3.83 -8.19
N GLU A 143 -3.15 4.36 -9.33
CA GLU A 143 -2.73 3.56 -10.49
C GLU A 143 -1.42 2.80 -10.23
N ASN A 144 -0.53 3.36 -9.40
CA ASN A 144 0.77 2.78 -9.09
C ASN A 144 1.01 2.63 -7.57
N PRO A 145 0.25 1.77 -6.87
CA PRO A 145 0.10 1.79 -5.42
C PRO A 145 1.22 1.01 -4.69
N MET A 146 2.45 1.51 -4.83
CA MET A 146 3.59 1.05 -4.04
C MET A 146 3.46 1.50 -2.57
N LEU A 147 4.14 0.83 -1.64
CA LEU A 147 4.15 1.18 -0.22
C LEU A 147 4.39 2.68 0.05
N GLY A 148 5.37 3.30 -0.62
CA GLY A 148 5.63 4.74 -0.47
C GLY A 148 4.50 5.64 -0.98
N ASN A 149 3.76 5.17 -1.99
CA ASN A 149 2.56 5.85 -2.49
C ASN A 149 1.39 5.70 -1.51
N TRP A 150 1.22 4.53 -0.88
CA TRP A 150 0.25 4.35 0.22
C TRP A 150 0.55 5.26 1.41
N ARG A 151 1.81 5.36 1.83
CA ARG A 151 2.24 6.31 2.86
C ARG A 151 1.91 7.75 2.49
N ARG A 152 2.15 8.15 1.24
CA ARG A 152 1.83 9.51 0.76
C ARG A 152 0.32 9.76 0.78
N MET A 153 -0.48 8.81 0.28
CA MET A 153 -1.93 8.91 0.30
C MET A 153 -2.47 9.01 1.72
N ALA A 154 -1.96 8.20 2.66
CA ALA A 154 -2.36 8.25 4.06
C ALA A 154 -2.13 9.64 4.67
N GLN A 155 -0.97 10.26 4.38
CA GLN A 155 -0.66 11.62 4.81
C GLN A 155 -1.64 12.64 4.21
N GLN A 156 -1.86 12.60 2.90
CA GLN A 156 -2.74 13.56 2.22
C GLN A 156 -4.19 13.45 2.71
N VAL A 157 -4.68 12.23 2.94
CA VAL A 157 -6.00 12.00 3.52
C VAL A 157 -6.06 12.54 4.95
N ALA A 158 -5.09 12.23 5.79
CA ALA A 158 -5.01 12.71 7.17
C ALA A 158 -4.99 14.25 7.27
N GLU A 159 -4.26 14.92 6.39
CA GLU A 159 -4.19 16.39 6.33
C GLU A 159 -5.48 17.04 5.81
N THR A 160 -6.29 16.29 5.06
CA THR A 160 -7.55 16.78 4.47
C THR A 160 -8.76 16.55 5.38
N LEU A 161 -8.66 15.67 6.38
CA LEU A 161 -9.78 15.39 7.28
C LEU A 161 -10.23 16.65 8.04
N PRO A 162 -11.52 17.00 8.00
CA PRO A 162 -12.02 18.19 8.68
C PRO A 162 -12.18 17.97 10.18
N GLU A 163 -12.34 19.06 10.93
CA GLU A 163 -12.86 19.00 12.30
C GLU A 163 -14.21 18.27 12.34
N GLY A 164 -14.40 17.40 13.33
CA GLY A 164 -15.58 16.55 13.43
C GLY A 164 -15.61 15.37 12.45
N THR A 165 -14.46 14.98 11.85
CA THR A 165 -14.26 13.67 11.19
C THR A 165 -14.76 12.52 12.09
N ALA A 166 -15.26 11.44 11.48
CA ALA A 166 -15.53 10.22 12.25
C ALA A 166 -14.24 9.49 12.66
N LEU A 167 -13.07 9.92 12.19
CA LEU A 167 -11.77 9.29 12.41
C LEU A 167 -10.77 10.29 13.04
N PRO A 168 -11.08 10.88 14.22
CA PRO A 168 -10.19 11.84 14.87
C PRO A 168 -8.80 11.27 15.18
N GLU A 169 -8.69 9.94 15.29
CA GLU A 169 -7.45 9.23 15.58
C GLU A 169 -6.53 9.10 14.35
N LEU A 170 -7.05 9.25 13.13
CA LEU A 170 -6.30 8.96 11.91
C LEU A 170 -5.10 9.89 11.72
N ALA A 171 -5.31 11.20 11.85
CA ALA A 171 -4.24 12.17 11.61
C ALA A 171 -3.09 12.07 12.62
N PRO A 172 -3.33 11.95 13.94
CA PRO A 172 -2.28 11.65 14.90
C PRO A 172 -1.52 10.35 14.61
N VAL A 173 -2.22 9.24 14.32
CA VAL A 173 -1.56 7.96 14.02
C VAL A 173 -0.66 8.06 12.78
N VAL A 174 -1.15 8.69 11.71
CA VAL A 174 -0.36 8.84 10.48
C VAL A 174 0.88 9.70 10.71
N ARG A 175 0.72 10.85 11.38
CA ARG A 175 1.80 11.82 11.58
C ARG A 175 2.80 11.40 12.65
N ASP A 176 2.33 10.89 13.78
CA ASP A 176 3.14 10.72 14.99
C ASP A 176 3.64 9.27 15.15
N THR A 177 3.00 8.31 14.47
CA THR A 177 3.37 6.88 14.55
C THR A 177 3.88 6.35 13.22
N LEU A 178 3.09 6.44 12.14
CA LEU A 178 3.42 5.78 10.87
C LEU A 178 4.50 6.52 10.08
N ALA A 179 4.44 7.85 9.97
CA ALA A 179 5.45 8.61 9.22
C ALA A 179 6.86 8.46 9.80
N PRO A 180 7.11 8.60 11.11
CA PRO A 180 8.44 8.38 11.69
C PRO A 180 8.94 6.94 11.51
N PHE A 181 8.05 5.96 11.64
CA PHE A 181 8.38 4.54 11.44
C PHE A 181 8.78 4.24 9.99
N LEU A 182 8.01 4.75 9.02
CA LEU A 182 8.22 4.47 7.60
C LEU A 182 9.42 5.23 7.03
N ASP A 183 9.52 6.52 7.32
CA ASP A 183 10.50 7.41 6.68
C ASP A 183 11.84 7.43 7.43
N GLY A 184 11.81 7.19 8.75
CA GLY A 184 12.98 7.35 9.61
C GLY A 184 13.42 8.81 9.78
N PRO A 185 14.44 9.08 10.61
CA PRO A 185 15.03 10.40 10.73
C PRO A 185 15.61 10.87 9.39
N ASP A 186 15.36 12.13 9.03
CA ASP A 186 15.86 12.81 7.83
C ASP A 186 15.61 12.07 6.48
N ALA A 187 14.51 11.32 6.37
CA ALA A 187 14.22 10.48 5.19
C ALA A 187 15.40 9.53 4.86
N SER A 188 15.96 8.93 5.91
CA SER A 188 17.09 8.00 5.84
C SER A 188 16.89 6.89 4.81
N ARG A 189 17.94 6.61 4.03
CA ARG A 189 17.97 5.45 3.13
C ARG A 189 18.52 4.18 3.80
N SER A 190 18.82 4.23 5.09
CA SER A 190 19.33 3.09 5.86
C SER A 190 18.18 2.16 6.28
N VAL A 191 18.38 0.86 6.05
CA VAL A 191 17.40 -0.19 6.32
C VAL A 191 17.17 -0.41 7.82
N GLU A 192 18.07 0.08 8.66
CA GLU A 192 18.00 0.05 10.13
C GLU A 192 17.19 1.22 10.68
N ARG A 193 16.94 2.27 9.88
CA ARG A 193 16.32 3.52 10.33
C ARG A 193 15.04 3.89 9.59
N SER A 194 14.82 3.36 8.38
CA SER A 194 13.60 3.55 7.60
C SER A 194 13.00 2.19 7.23
N PHE A 195 11.76 1.95 7.65
CA PHE A 195 11.06 0.72 7.29
C PHE A 195 10.74 0.69 5.79
N LEU A 196 10.52 1.86 5.16
CA LEU A 196 10.37 1.97 3.72
C LEU A 196 11.67 1.58 2.98
N ALA A 197 12.84 1.99 3.48
CA ALA A 197 14.12 1.56 2.93
C ALA A 197 14.34 0.05 3.07
N LEU A 198 13.98 -0.53 4.22
CA LEU A 198 13.98 -1.98 4.44
C LEU A 198 13.10 -2.71 3.41
N ARG A 199 11.84 -2.31 3.24
CA ARG A 199 10.92 -2.90 2.25
C ARG A 199 11.49 -2.81 0.85
N ASN A 200 12.05 -1.65 0.48
CA ASN A 200 12.67 -1.48 -0.83
C ASN A 200 13.87 -2.42 -1.00
N ARG A 201 14.71 -2.61 0.02
CA ARG A 201 15.84 -3.55 -0.03
C ARG A 201 15.37 -4.99 -0.25
N LEU A 202 14.29 -5.41 0.42
CA LEU A 202 13.69 -6.73 0.24
C LEU A 202 13.18 -6.92 -1.20
N ALA A 203 12.46 -5.93 -1.74
CA ALA A 203 11.84 -6.01 -3.07
C ALA A 203 12.84 -5.96 -4.24
N HIS A 204 13.96 -5.26 -4.12
CA HIS A 204 14.92 -5.07 -5.23
C HIS A 204 15.87 -6.28 -5.45
N GLY A 205 15.55 -7.46 -4.90
CA GLY A 205 16.20 -8.73 -5.24
C GLY A 205 17.67 -8.87 -4.80
N GLY A 206 18.21 -7.90 -4.06
CA GLY A 206 19.61 -7.92 -3.59
C GLY A 206 19.92 -8.96 -2.53
N GLY A 207 18.91 -9.72 -2.08
CA GLY A 207 18.99 -10.70 -1.01
C GLY A 207 19.30 -10.06 0.35
N ILE A 208 18.63 -10.51 1.41
CA ILE A 208 19.04 -10.26 2.78
C ILE A 208 19.48 -11.61 3.34
N SER A 209 20.71 -11.70 3.85
CA SER A 209 21.17 -12.93 4.49
C SER A 209 20.32 -13.21 5.73
N ARG A 210 20.14 -14.48 6.10
CA ARG A 210 19.38 -14.83 7.31
C ARG A 210 19.91 -14.11 8.56
N ARG A 211 21.24 -13.96 8.68
CA ARG A 211 21.88 -13.23 9.76
C ARG A 211 21.44 -11.75 9.80
N LEU A 212 21.57 -11.04 8.67
CA LEU A 212 21.17 -9.64 8.60
C LEU A 212 19.66 -9.49 8.83
N ALA A 213 18.83 -10.42 8.34
CA ALA A 213 17.40 -10.41 8.61
C ALA A 213 17.08 -10.58 10.10
N THR A 214 17.80 -11.45 10.82
CA THR A 214 17.66 -11.59 12.28
C THR A 214 18.05 -10.30 13.01
N GLU A 215 19.16 -9.65 12.62
CA GLU A 215 19.61 -8.38 13.20
C GLU A 215 18.58 -7.25 12.94
N LEU A 216 18.04 -7.19 11.72
CA LEU A 216 17.00 -6.23 11.36
C LEU A 216 15.67 -6.49 12.08
N LEU A 217 15.26 -7.75 12.25
CA LEU A 217 14.08 -8.09 13.04
C LEU A 217 14.21 -7.65 14.50
N ALA A 218 15.37 -7.90 15.13
CA ALA A 218 15.60 -7.46 16.50
C ALA A 218 15.46 -5.93 16.66
N THR A 219 15.81 -5.18 15.60
CA THR A 219 15.68 -3.72 15.55
C THR A 219 14.23 -3.27 15.31
N TRP A 220 13.53 -3.92 14.38
CA TRP A 220 12.22 -3.46 13.89
C TRP A 220 11.02 -4.06 14.61
N GLN A 221 11.17 -5.22 15.25
CA GLN A 221 10.05 -5.89 15.91
C GLN A 221 9.40 -5.00 16.98
N PRO A 222 10.13 -4.40 17.95
CA PRO A 222 9.50 -3.54 18.95
C PRO A 222 8.71 -2.35 18.38
N PRO A 223 9.28 -1.50 17.48
CA PRO A 223 8.52 -0.38 16.91
C PRO A 223 7.39 -0.84 15.98
N PHE A 224 7.53 -1.97 15.27
CA PHE A 224 6.44 -2.53 14.47
C PHE A 224 5.26 -2.98 15.34
N GLU A 225 5.53 -3.74 16.41
CA GLU A 225 4.48 -4.24 17.31
C GLU A 225 3.80 -3.09 18.07
N ALA A 226 4.55 -2.03 18.40
CA ALA A 226 4.03 -0.83 19.05
C ALA A 226 3.02 -0.05 18.19
N ILE A 227 3.08 -0.12 16.84
CA ILE A 227 2.09 0.51 15.96
C ILE A 227 0.69 0.03 16.31
N TRP A 228 0.53 -1.28 16.52
CA TRP A 228 -0.77 -1.91 16.73
C TRP A 228 -1.43 -1.51 18.05
N LEU A 229 -0.63 -1.11 19.04
CA LEU A 229 -1.14 -0.54 20.30
C LEU A 229 -1.78 0.84 20.09
N HIS A 230 -1.22 1.66 19.20
CA HIS A 230 -1.78 2.97 18.83
C HIS A 230 -3.02 2.86 17.94
N LEU A 231 -3.37 1.64 17.52
CA LEU A 231 -4.52 1.32 16.69
C LEU A 231 -5.65 0.62 17.47
N ALA A 232 -5.65 0.73 18.81
CA ALA A 232 -6.66 0.11 19.68
C ALA A 232 -8.11 0.59 19.41
N TRP A 233 -8.29 1.67 18.65
CA TRP A 233 -9.58 2.17 18.19
C TRP A 233 -10.11 1.42 16.94
N LEU A 234 -9.25 0.74 16.17
CA LEU A 234 -9.68 0.01 14.96
C LEU A 234 -10.65 -1.15 15.26
N PRO A 235 -10.49 -1.94 16.34
CA PRO A 235 -11.48 -2.93 16.75
C PRO A 235 -12.89 -2.39 17.02
N GLU A 236 -13.06 -1.09 17.25
CA GLU A 236 -14.38 -0.45 17.42
C GLU A 236 -15.12 -0.30 16.08
N TRP A 237 -14.39 -0.34 14.96
CA TRP A 237 -14.95 -0.30 13.61
C TRP A 237 -15.28 -1.71 13.14
N ALA A 238 -16.56 -2.07 13.21
CA ALA A 238 -17.04 -3.33 12.66
C ALA A 238 -17.05 -3.25 11.13
N LEU A 239 -16.27 -4.09 10.45
CA LEU A 239 -16.40 -4.29 9.01
C LEU A 239 -17.53 -5.26 8.72
N VAL A 240 -18.52 -4.81 7.96
CA VAL A 240 -19.73 -5.56 7.62
C VAL A 240 -19.86 -5.63 6.10
N ALA A 241 -20.21 -6.81 5.60
CA ALA A 241 -20.48 -7.06 4.20
C ALA A 241 -21.90 -7.59 4.00
N ARG A 242 -22.48 -7.31 2.84
CA ARG A 242 -23.72 -7.94 2.39
C ARG A 242 -23.43 -9.19 1.58
N THR A 243 -24.14 -10.26 1.91
CA THR A 243 -24.16 -11.56 1.22
C THR A 243 -25.56 -11.85 0.67
N GLU A 244 -25.71 -12.93 -0.08
CA GLU A 244 -27.03 -13.40 -0.53
C GLU A 244 -27.96 -13.75 0.65
N ASP A 245 -27.39 -14.31 1.72
CA ASP A 245 -28.12 -14.81 2.90
C ASP A 245 -28.29 -13.78 4.02
N GLY A 246 -27.89 -12.52 3.80
CA GLY A 246 -27.97 -11.45 4.81
C GLY A 246 -26.63 -10.73 5.00
N PHE A 247 -26.25 -10.44 6.24
CA PHE A 247 -25.03 -9.70 6.56
C PHE A 247 -24.05 -10.52 7.37
N VAL A 248 -22.77 -10.25 7.11
CA VAL A 248 -21.68 -10.92 7.80
C VAL A 248 -20.67 -9.90 8.31
N ARG A 249 -20.06 -10.18 9.46
CA ARG A 249 -19.03 -9.37 10.10
C ARG A 249 -17.65 -9.98 9.83
N LEU A 250 -16.72 -9.12 9.42
CA LEU A 250 -15.33 -9.45 9.13
C LEU A 250 -14.45 -9.07 10.32
N ARG A 251 -14.24 -10.01 11.25
CA ARG A 251 -13.45 -9.81 12.46
C ARG A 251 -12.46 -10.95 12.69
N GLY A 252 -11.30 -10.61 13.25
CA GLY A 252 -10.28 -11.56 13.64
C GLY A 252 -9.62 -12.28 12.47
N PRO A 253 -8.69 -13.20 12.75
CA PRO A 253 -7.96 -13.96 11.73
C PRO A 253 -8.80 -15.13 11.18
N SER A 254 -10.12 -14.96 11.05
CA SER A 254 -11.04 -15.98 10.52
C SER A 254 -11.37 -15.70 9.05
N LYS A 255 -11.36 -16.77 8.25
CA LYS A 255 -11.85 -16.74 6.86
C LYS A 255 -13.37 -16.93 6.76
N THR A 256 -13.97 -17.46 7.82
CA THR A 256 -15.42 -17.66 7.93
C THR A 256 -15.99 -16.46 8.66
N PRO A 257 -16.72 -15.57 7.98
CA PRO A 257 -17.27 -14.40 8.61
C PRO A 257 -18.47 -14.80 9.49
N GLU A 258 -18.72 -14.02 10.54
CA GLU A 258 -19.81 -14.30 11.48
C GLU A 258 -21.10 -13.66 10.97
N PRO A 259 -22.23 -14.39 10.88
CA PRO A 259 -23.52 -13.78 10.62
C PRO A 259 -23.81 -12.67 11.62
N CYS A 260 -24.31 -11.54 11.14
CA CYS A 260 -24.71 -10.44 12.01
C CYS A 260 -26.02 -9.82 11.53
N ASP A 261 -26.85 -9.39 12.48
CA ASP A 261 -27.90 -8.43 12.19
C ASP A 261 -27.28 -7.04 12.40
N PRO A 262 -27.02 -6.27 11.34
CA PRO A 262 -26.43 -4.98 11.54
C PRO A 262 -27.57 -4.07 12.05
N ALA A 263 -27.33 -3.35 13.16
CA ALA A 263 -28.28 -2.36 13.66
C ALA A 263 -28.32 -1.20 12.66
N VAL A 264 -29.19 -1.32 11.67
CA VAL A 264 -29.03 -0.64 10.39
C VAL A 264 -30.15 0.36 10.15
N PRO A 265 -29.82 1.65 9.98
CA PRO A 265 -30.77 2.62 9.44
C PRO A 265 -31.16 2.26 8.01
N GLU A 266 -32.41 2.50 7.60
CA GLU A 266 -32.94 2.24 6.23
C GLU A 266 -32.02 2.73 5.09
N VAL A 267 -31.25 3.79 5.32
CA VAL A 267 -30.21 4.36 4.44
C VAL A 267 -29.19 3.33 3.93
N PHE A 268 -28.92 2.28 4.71
CA PHE A 268 -27.97 1.22 4.38
C PHE A 268 -28.46 0.28 3.26
N SER A 269 -29.78 0.10 3.11
CA SER A 269 -30.33 -0.70 2.01
C SER A 269 -29.95 -0.12 0.64
N THR A 270 -29.76 1.20 0.57
CA THR A 270 -29.30 1.91 -0.62
C THR A 270 -27.78 1.85 -0.80
N ILE A 271 -26.98 1.88 0.28
CA ILE A 271 -25.50 1.85 0.22
C ILE A 271 -24.98 0.43 -0.10
N LEU A 272 -25.59 -0.58 0.49
CA LEU A 272 -25.32 -2.01 0.24
C LEU A 272 -26.43 -2.62 -0.62
N ALA A 273 -26.94 -1.89 -1.62
CA ALA A 273 -27.93 -2.44 -2.54
C ALA A 273 -27.38 -3.66 -3.28
N ASP A 274 -26.08 -3.66 -3.58
CA ASP A 274 -25.36 -4.73 -4.27
C ASP A 274 -24.70 -5.72 -3.27
N VAL A 275 -24.52 -6.97 -3.69
CA VAL A 275 -23.76 -7.98 -2.93
C VAL A 275 -22.26 -7.70 -3.03
N GLY A 276 -21.58 -7.75 -1.88
CA GLY A 276 -20.12 -7.71 -1.80
C GLY A 276 -19.42 -6.42 -1.37
N PRO A 277 -20.00 -5.20 -1.44
CA PRO A 277 -19.40 -4.03 -0.81
C PRO A 277 -19.22 -4.22 0.71
N ILE A 278 -18.11 -3.68 1.24
CA ILE A 278 -17.83 -3.62 2.67
C ILE A 278 -18.08 -2.20 3.19
N VAL A 279 -18.68 -2.10 4.38
CA VAL A 279 -18.80 -0.86 5.16
C VAL A 279 -18.10 -1.00 6.51
N ALA A 280 -17.59 0.10 7.05
CA ALA A 280 -17.14 0.20 8.43
C ALA A 280 -18.21 0.89 9.29
N ILE A 281 -18.55 0.32 10.44
CA ILE A 281 -19.58 0.82 11.34
C ILE A 281 -18.99 1.06 12.74
N ARG A 282 -19.20 2.26 13.29
CA ARG A 282 -18.87 2.62 14.68
C ARG A 282 -19.97 3.51 15.26
N GLY A 283 -20.77 2.96 16.18
CA GLY A 283 -21.96 3.66 16.69
C GLY A 283 -22.96 3.94 15.57
N ASP A 284 -23.30 5.21 15.36
CA ASP A 284 -24.17 5.68 14.27
C ASP A 284 -23.39 6.05 12.99
N GLN A 285 -22.05 6.02 13.04
CA GLN A 285 -21.20 6.36 11.90
C GLN A 285 -21.04 5.16 10.97
N ILE A 286 -21.22 5.41 9.68
CA ILE A 286 -21.10 4.42 8.61
C ILE A 286 -20.19 4.97 7.53
N ILE A 287 -19.17 4.20 7.17
CA ILE A 287 -18.19 4.56 6.13
C ILE A 287 -18.22 3.48 5.04
N PRO A 288 -18.66 3.78 3.81
CA PRO A 288 -18.55 2.85 2.70
C PRO A 288 -17.09 2.70 2.28
N LEU A 289 -16.62 1.45 2.16
CA LEU A 289 -15.26 1.15 1.72
C LEU A 289 -15.17 0.76 0.24
N TRP A 290 -16.31 0.68 -0.46
CA TRP A 290 -16.35 0.48 -1.92
C TRP A 290 -15.93 1.77 -2.67
N PRO A 291 -15.08 1.69 -3.72
CA PRO A 291 -14.64 0.49 -4.43
C PRO A 291 -13.35 -0.16 -3.94
N LEU A 292 -12.88 0.15 -2.74
CA LEU A 292 -11.54 -0.21 -2.32
C LEU A 292 -11.48 -1.49 -1.47
N ALA A 293 -12.63 -1.95 -0.95
CA ALA A 293 -12.77 -3.22 -0.25
C ALA A 293 -14.04 -3.96 -0.66
N LEU A 294 -13.91 -5.29 -0.80
CA LEU A 294 -14.96 -6.22 -1.20
C LEU A 294 -14.98 -7.48 -0.35
N PHE A 295 -16.13 -8.13 -0.27
CA PHE A 295 -16.30 -9.47 0.25
C PHE A 295 -17.07 -10.31 -0.77
N GLY A 296 -16.49 -11.38 -1.27
CA GLY A 296 -17.13 -12.20 -2.28
C GLY A 296 -16.19 -13.25 -2.86
N VAL A 297 -16.69 -14.05 -3.79
CA VAL A 297 -15.90 -15.06 -4.49
C VAL A 297 -14.90 -14.34 -5.41
N PRO A 298 -13.59 -14.52 -5.22
CA PRO A 298 -12.59 -13.91 -6.10
C PRO A 298 -12.74 -14.37 -7.55
N ARG A 299 -12.41 -13.52 -8.52
CA ARG A 299 -12.69 -13.79 -9.96
C ARG A 299 -11.50 -13.51 -10.85
N HIS A 300 -11.05 -14.49 -11.61
CA HIS A 300 -9.99 -14.23 -12.59
C HIS A 300 -10.57 -13.56 -13.85
N PRO A 301 -9.90 -12.53 -14.42
CA PRO A 301 -10.34 -11.85 -15.65
C PRO A 301 -10.69 -12.82 -16.78
N GLU A 302 -9.81 -13.79 -17.03
CA GLU A 302 -9.95 -14.75 -18.15
C GLU A 302 -10.81 -15.98 -17.83
N HIS A 303 -10.98 -16.32 -16.54
CA HIS A 303 -11.56 -17.62 -16.14
C HIS A 303 -12.85 -17.47 -15.32
N GLY A 304 -13.28 -16.25 -15.01
CA GLY A 304 -14.47 -15.97 -14.23
C GLY A 304 -14.33 -16.32 -12.74
N PRO A 305 -15.44 -16.36 -11.99
CA PRO A 305 -15.45 -16.84 -10.61
C PRO A 305 -15.12 -18.32 -10.54
N ASP A 306 -14.34 -18.73 -9.54
CA ASP A 306 -14.21 -20.15 -9.20
C ASP A 306 -15.60 -20.68 -8.76
N PRO A 307 -16.20 -21.66 -9.47
CA PRO A 307 -17.52 -22.18 -9.13
C PRO A 307 -17.59 -22.84 -7.75
N ALA A 308 -16.44 -23.25 -7.18
CA ALA A 308 -16.32 -23.81 -5.84
C ALA A 308 -15.71 -22.81 -4.84
N GLY A 309 -15.43 -21.58 -5.26
CA GLY A 309 -14.64 -20.61 -4.52
C GLY A 309 -15.34 -20.08 -3.27
N GLN A 310 -14.66 -20.18 -2.13
CA GLN A 310 -15.10 -19.53 -0.89
C GLN A 310 -15.08 -18.00 -1.04
N ALA A 311 -16.10 -17.32 -0.52
CA ALA A 311 -16.09 -15.86 -0.43
C ALA A 311 -14.99 -15.38 0.52
N LEU A 312 -14.16 -14.44 0.07
CA LEU A 312 -13.03 -13.91 0.82
C LEU A 312 -13.09 -12.39 0.91
N PRO A 313 -12.54 -11.80 2.00
CA PRO A 313 -12.25 -10.38 2.04
C PRO A 313 -11.18 -10.05 1.00
N GLN A 314 -11.40 -8.96 0.27
CA GLN A 314 -10.59 -8.52 -0.85
C GLN A 314 -10.27 -7.05 -0.67
N VAL A 315 -9.02 -6.69 -0.90
CA VAL A 315 -8.55 -5.31 -0.80
C VAL A 315 -7.99 -4.86 -2.13
N TYR A 316 -8.32 -3.63 -2.49
CA TYR A 316 -7.82 -3.02 -3.71
C TYR A 316 -6.29 -3.07 -3.73
N VAL A 317 -5.76 -3.53 -4.85
CA VAL A 317 -4.32 -3.59 -5.09
C VAL A 317 -3.94 -2.46 -5.99
N ARG A 318 -4.51 -2.39 -7.20
CA ARG A 318 -4.16 -1.42 -8.25
C ARG A 318 -5.26 -1.31 -9.31
N ARG A 319 -5.15 -0.31 -10.17
CA ARG A 319 -5.98 -0.15 -11.37
C ARG A 319 -5.26 -0.83 -12.54
N GLY A 320 -5.90 -1.84 -13.13
CA GLY A 320 -5.55 -2.40 -14.44
C GLY A 320 -5.99 -1.48 -15.57
N GLU A 321 -5.87 -1.90 -16.83
CA GLU A 321 -6.23 -1.05 -17.98
C GLU A 321 -7.70 -0.60 -17.95
N VAL A 322 -8.60 -1.52 -17.62
CA VAL A 322 -10.06 -1.28 -17.56
C VAL A 322 -10.68 -1.61 -16.20
N ASN A 323 -10.07 -2.50 -15.41
CA ASN A 323 -10.66 -3.02 -14.18
C ASN A 323 -9.84 -2.67 -12.92
N LEU A 324 -10.49 -2.66 -11.76
CA LEU A 324 -9.77 -2.60 -10.47
C LEU A 324 -9.35 -4.00 -10.09
N GLU A 325 -8.06 -4.18 -9.81
CA GLU A 325 -7.50 -5.44 -9.36
C GLU A 325 -7.49 -5.49 -7.82
N TYR A 326 -8.00 -6.59 -7.26
CA TYR A 326 -8.00 -6.85 -5.82
C TYR A 326 -7.17 -8.10 -5.49
N THR A 327 -6.59 -8.09 -4.30
CA THR A 327 -5.99 -9.29 -3.69
C THR A 327 -6.98 -9.86 -2.68
N PRO A 328 -7.39 -11.13 -2.81
CA PRO A 328 -8.10 -11.83 -1.76
C PRO A 328 -7.14 -12.16 -0.62
N LEU A 329 -7.59 -11.87 0.59
CA LEU A 329 -6.84 -12.14 1.81
C LEU A 329 -7.20 -13.52 2.35
N GLY A 330 -6.19 -14.30 2.71
CA GLY A 330 -6.35 -15.64 3.28
C GLY A 330 -6.70 -16.74 2.26
N GLY A 331 -6.68 -16.48 0.95
CA GLY A 331 -6.84 -17.48 -0.11
C GLY A 331 -5.51 -18.02 -0.63
N ALA A 332 -5.51 -19.24 -1.20
CA ALA A 332 -4.28 -19.89 -1.65
C ALA A 332 -3.79 -19.44 -3.04
N THR A 333 -4.67 -19.00 -3.96
CA THR A 333 -4.31 -19.04 -5.40
C THR A 333 -5.10 -18.12 -6.35
N LEU A 334 -5.66 -16.99 -5.91
CA LEU A 334 -6.30 -16.05 -6.84
C LEU A 334 -5.67 -14.65 -6.70
N PRO A 335 -4.65 -14.30 -7.49
CA PRO A 335 -3.95 -13.02 -7.30
C PRO A 335 -4.75 -11.81 -7.78
N GLN A 336 -5.84 -12.01 -8.52
CA GLN A 336 -6.61 -10.95 -9.14
C GLN A 336 -8.09 -11.28 -9.09
N SER A 337 -8.84 -10.42 -8.40
CA SER A 337 -10.25 -10.21 -8.69
C SER A 337 -10.40 -8.93 -9.48
N GLU A 338 -11.28 -8.93 -10.47
CA GLU A 338 -11.68 -7.71 -11.17
C GLU A 338 -13.10 -7.32 -10.78
N SER A 339 -13.28 -6.04 -10.45
CA SER A 339 -14.59 -5.43 -10.50
C SER A 339 -14.99 -5.23 -11.96
N ASP A 340 -16.27 -5.41 -12.31
CA ASP A 340 -16.78 -5.18 -13.67
C ASP A 340 -16.44 -3.79 -14.24
N GLU A 341 -16.51 -3.61 -15.57
CA GLU A 341 -16.23 -2.33 -16.26
C GLU A 341 -17.04 -1.16 -15.65
N THR A 342 -18.24 -1.44 -15.15
CA THR A 342 -19.12 -0.45 -14.52
C THR A 342 -18.68 -0.06 -13.11
N ALA A 343 -17.74 -0.75 -12.47
CA ALA A 343 -17.25 -0.41 -11.14
C ALA A 343 -16.31 0.80 -11.16
N VAL A 344 -15.46 0.88 -12.18
CA VAL A 344 -14.65 2.08 -12.44
C VAL A 344 -15.58 3.22 -12.83
N GLU A 345 -16.59 2.98 -13.67
CA GLU A 345 -17.57 4.02 -14.02
C GLU A 345 -18.41 4.47 -12.82
N ARG A 346 -18.86 3.58 -11.93
CA ARG A 346 -19.58 3.95 -10.68
C ARG A 346 -18.69 4.69 -9.71
N PHE A 347 -17.40 4.33 -9.63
CA PHE A 347 -16.42 5.08 -8.87
C PHE A 347 -16.23 6.48 -9.47
N LEU A 348 -16.05 6.58 -10.79
CA LEU A 348 -15.86 7.84 -11.52
C LEU A 348 -17.13 8.70 -11.59
N ALA A 349 -18.32 8.10 -11.59
CA ALA A 349 -19.61 8.80 -11.57
C ALA A 349 -19.88 9.43 -10.21
N ARG A 350 -19.36 8.83 -9.13
CA ARG A 350 -19.25 9.49 -7.81
C ARG A 350 -18.23 10.64 -7.80
N LEU A 351 -17.54 10.93 -8.92
CA LEU A 351 -16.53 12.00 -9.09
C LEU A 351 -16.97 13.16 -10.00
N GLY A 352 -18.24 13.20 -10.43
CA GLY A 352 -18.92 14.40 -10.96
C GLY A 352 -19.10 14.52 -12.50
N GLU A 353 -19.73 15.62 -12.94
CA GLU A 353 -20.17 15.85 -14.33
C GLU A 353 -19.10 16.52 -15.23
N ARG A 354 -18.15 15.72 -15.73
CA ARG A 354 -17.11 16.23 -16.63
C ARG A 354 -17.46 16.00 -18.10
N ARG A 355 -16.96 16.90 -18.96
CA ARG A 355 -16.92 16.68 -20.41
C ARG A 355 -15.85 15.62 -20.71
N VAL A 356 -16.19 14.63 -21.52
CA VAL A 356 -15.37 13.44 -21.78
C VAL A 356 -14.82 13.49 -23.21
N LEU A 357 -13.50 13.32 -23.35
CA LEU A 357 -12.82 13.13 -24.62
C LEU A 357 -12.30 11.68 -24.67
N PHE A 358 -12.82 10.87 -25.60
CA PHE A 358 -12.26 9.55 -25.90
C PHE A 358 -11.20 9.67 -26.98
N LEU A 359 -10.01 9.15 -26.69
CA LEU A 359 -8.91 9.01 -27.65
C LEU A 359 -8.82 7.54 -28.04
N LEU A 360 -9.14 7.23 -29.29
CA LEU A 360 -9.12 5.86 -29.79
C LEU A 360 -8.10 5.74 -30.91
N ASP A 361 -6.97 5.10 -30.64
CA ASP A 361 -5.93 4.79 -31.63
C ASP A 361 -6.08 3.33 -32.09
N GLY A 362 -5.97 3.09 -33.39
CA GLY A 362 -6.17 1.76 -33.98
C GLY A 362 -7.64 1.37 -34.21
N LEU A 363 -8.49 2.33 -34.56
CA LEU A 363 -9.91 2.03 -34.83
C LEU A 363 -10.09 1.05 -36.01
N ASP A 364 -9.18 1.04 -36.97
CA ASP A 364 -9.20 0.12 -38.11
C ASP A 364 -8.97 -1.34 -37.71
N GLU A 365 -8.09 -1.65 -36.74
CA GLU A 365 -7.93 -3.02 -36.24
C GLU A 365 -9.17 -3.49 -35.48
N ILE A 366 -9.85 -2.58 -34.79
CA ILE A 366 -11.12 -2.90 -34.11
C ILE A 366 -12.21 -3.16 -35.14
N ALA A 367 -12.31 -2.30 -36.16
CA ALA A 367 -13.28 -2.45 -37.25
C ALA A 367 -13.06 -3.74 -38.06
N GLU A 368 -11.85 -4.29 -38.08
CA GLU A 368 -11.58 -5.59 -38.69
C GLU A 368 -12.26 -6.74 -37.95
N ARG A 369 -12.32 -6.68 -36.61
CA ARG A 369 -12.95 -7.71 -35.77
C ARG A 369 -14.44 -7.47 -35.55
N ASP A 370 -14.85 -6.21 -35.47
CA ASP A 370 -16.23 -5.78 -35.35
C ASP A 370 -16.53 -4.62 -36.31
N PRO A 371 -17.05 -4.91 -37.52
CA PRO A 371 -17.32 -3.89 -38.53
C PRO A 371 -18.35 -2.83 -38.11
N ARG A 372 -19.16 -3.08 -37.08
CA ARG A 372 -20.18 -2.13 -36.61
C ARG A 372 -19.70 -1.25 -35.47
N PHE A 373 -18.55 -1.56 -34.86
CA PHE A 373 -18.05 -0.84 -33.70
C PHE A 373 -17.99 0.68 -33.93
N ALA A 374 -17.44 1.11 -35.07
CA ALA A 374 -17.33 2.53 -35.39
C ALA A 374 -18.69 3.23 -35.55
N THR A 375 -19.68 2.55 -36.14
CA THR A 375 -21.01 3.13 -36.37
C THR A 375 -21.87 3.13 -35.11
N ASP A 376 -21.74 2.10 -34.28
CA ASP A 376 -22.60 1.89 -33.12
C ASP A 376 -22.12 2.73 -31.92
N LEU A 377 -20.82 3.00 -31.81
CA LEU A 377 -20.21 3.70 -30.68
C LEU A 377 -19.74 5.13 -31.00
N PRO A 378 -18.55 5.36 -31.60
CA PRO A 378 -18.03 6.71 -31.74
C PRO A 378 -18.88 7.59 -32.66
N LEU A 379 -19.57 6.99 -33.65
CA LEU A 379 -20.48 7.71 -34.53
C LEU A 379 -21.95 7.68 -34.05
N GLY A 380 -22.34 6.60 -33.37
CA GLY A 380 -23.72 6.36 -32.94
C GLY A 380 -24.11 7.10 -31.65
N ILE A 381 -23.13 7.44 -30.80
CA ILE A 381 -23.38 8.12 -29.52
C ILE A 381 -22.93 9.58 -29.62
N GLN A 382 -23.90 10.46 -29.88
CA GLN A 382 -23.68 11.91 -29.99
C GLN A 382 -24.36 12.65 -28.83
N THR A 383 -23.57 13.13 -27.88
CA THR A 383 -24.06 13.98 -26.77
C THR A 383 -23.20 15.25 -26.64
N PRO A 384 -23.75 16.37 -26.13
CA PRO A 384 -22.99 17.64 -26.04
C PRO A 384 -21.77 17.60 -25.10
N THR A 385 -21.71 16.62 -24.21
CA THR A 385 -20.65 16.46 -23.21
C THR A 385 -19.57 15.47 -23.64
N LEU A 386 -19.73 14.80 -24.78
CA LEU A 386 -18.84 13.75 -25.28
C LEU A 386 -18.16 14.18 -26.58
N THR A 387 -16.87 13.91 -26.69
CA THR A 387 -16.10 14.11 -27.92
C THR A 387 -15.26 12.88 -28.18
N TRP A 388 -15.26 12.39 -29.42
CA TRP A 388 -14.42 11.28 -29.87
C TRP A 388 -13.31 11.83 -30.76
N LEU A 389 -12.07 11.49 -30.46
CA LEU A 389 -10.93 11.63 -31.36
C LEU A 389 -10.44 10.23 -31.71
N CYS A 390 -10.77 9.81 -32.93
CA CYS A 390 -10.39 8.50 -33.45
C CYS A 390 -9.19 8.66 -34.41
N ALA A 391 -8.23 7.75 -34.29
CA ALA A 391 -7.10 7.57 -35.17
C ALA A 391 -7.09 6.12 -35.67
N GLY A 392 -6.66 5.95 -36.92
CA GLY A 392 -6.61 4.66 -37.58
C GLY A 392 -6.30 4.81 -39.06
N ARG A 393 -5.97 3.70 -39.71
CA ARG A 393 -5.75 3.66 -41.17
C ARG A 393 -7.07 3.91 -41.90
N PRO A 394 -7.05 4.56 -43.08
CA PRO A 394 -8.25 4.83 -43.89
C PRO A 394 -8.71 3.55 -44.63
N GLU A 395 -9.00 2.50 -43.87
CA GLU A 395 -9.42 1.18 -44.36
C GLU A 395 -10.84 0.83 -43.89
N ARG A 396 -11.35 -0.32 -44.35
CA ARG A 396 -12.59 -0.96 -43.84
C ARG A 396 -13.85 -0.09 -43.85
N GLY A 397 -13.93 0.88 -44.75
CA GLY A 397 -15.10 1.76 -44.90
C GLY A 397 -15.18 2.89 -43.85
N LEU A 398 -14.16 3.06 -43.01
CA LEU A 398 -14.09 4.14 -42.03
C LEU A 398 -14.17 5.52 -42.67
N PRO A 399 -13.47 5.83 -43.80
CA PRO A 399 -13.56 7.15 -44.42
C PRO A 399 -14.98 7.56 -44.82
N GLU A 400 -15.77 6.62 -45.37
CA GLU A 400 -17.16 6.81 -45.76
C GLU A 400 -18.07 6.97 -44.54
N ALA A 401 -17.90 6.12 -43.52
CA ALA A 401 -18.66 6.20 -42.28
C ALA A 401 -18.46 7.54 -41.56
N PHE A 402 -17.21 8.01 -41.47
CA PHE A 402 -16.89 9.32 -40.90
C PHE A 402 -17.47 10.48 -41.71
N ALA A 403 -17.42 10.39 -43.05
CA ALA A 403 -18.00 11.42 -43.91
C ALA A 403 -19.52 11.49 -43.77
N ALA A 404 -20.20 10.33 -43.74
CA ALA A 404 -21.65 10.24 -43.58
C ALA A 404 -22.12 10.79 -42.22
N ALA A 405 -21.33 10.58 -41.16
CA ALA A 405 -21.62 11.09 -39.82
C ALA A 405 -21.24 12.57 -39.61
N GLY A 406 -20.65 13.23 -40.61
CA GLY A 406 -20.20 14.62 -40.50
C GLY A 406 -19.02 14.82 -39.55
N ALA A 407 -18.18 13.79 -39.36
CA ALA A 407 -17.04 13.85 -38.45
C ALA A 407 -15.99 14.85 -38.94
N LEU A 408 -15.40 15.60 -38.00
CA LEU A 408 -14.32 16.54 -38.29
C LEU A 408 -13.02 15.78 -38.59
N ARG A 409 -12.50 15.90 -39.80
CA ARG A 409 -11.17 15.41 -40.17
C ARG A 409 -10.11 16.42 -39.76
N VAL A 410 -9.46 16.19 -38.61
CA VAL A 410 -8.41 17.05 -38.07
C VAL A 410 -7.20 17.12 -39.01
N PHE A 411 -6.87 16.00 -39.66
CA PHE A 411 -5.79 15.89 -40.64
C PHE A 411 -6.33 15.29 -41.96
N PRO A 412 -6.85 16.10 -42.88
CA PRO A 412 -7.53 15.61 -44.09
C PRO A 412 -6.61 14.84 -45.04
N GLU A 413 -5.33 15.20 -45.07
CA GLU A 413 -4.28 14.55 -45.88
C GLU A 413 -3.50 13.47 -45.10
N GLY A 414 -4.00 13.08 -43.92
CA GLY A 414 -3.30 12.18 -42.99
C GLY A 414 -2.31 12.91 -42.08
N LEU A 415 -1.81 12.19 -41.08
CA LEU A 415 -0.78 12.73 -40.19
C LEU A 415 0.51 12.98 -40.98
N PRO A 416 1.22 14.09 -40.72
CA PRO A 416 2.53 14.30 -41.32
C PRO A 416 3.46 13.14 -40.95
N PRO A 417 4.38 12.76 -41.85
CA PRO A 417 5.36 11.73 -41.53
C PRO A 417 6.16 12.16 -40.30
N MET A 418 6.38 11.23 -39.38
CA MET A 418 7.22 11.49 -38.21
C MET A 418 8.61 11.92 -38.67
N GLN A 419 9.15 12.98 -38.09
CA GLN A 419 10.52 13.37 -38.36
C GLN A 419 11.49 12.46 -37.60
N ALA A 420 12.74 12.41 -38.06
CA ALA A 420 13.78 11.60 -37.39
C ALA A 420 13.91 11.93 -35.89
N GLY A 421 13.67 13.18 -35.49
CA GLY A 421 13.63 13.60 -34.08
C GLY A 421 12.45 13.03 -33.30
N ASP A 422 11.27 12.92 -33.91
CA ASP A 422 10.06 12.37 -33.28
C ASP A 422 10.19 10.86 -33.09
N ILE A 423 10.72 10.16 -34.10
CA ILE A 423 11.02 8.72 -34.03
C ILE A 423 12.04 8.45 -32.92
N ARG A 424 13.09 9.28 -32.84
CA ARG A 424 14.11 9.17 -31.79
C ARG A 424 13.51 9.40 -30.40
N THR A 425 12.63 10.39 -30.25
CA THR A 425 11.96 10.68 -28.96
C THR A 425 11.01 9.54 -28.57
N LEU A 426 10.22 9.03 -29.52
CA LEU A 426 9.29 7.92 -29.29
C LEU A 426 10.04 6.64 -28.87
N LEU A 427 11.18 6.35 -29.50
CA LEU A 427 12.08 5.25 -29.10
C LEU A 427 12.72 5.49 -27.73
N LEU A 428 13.07 6.74 -27.38
CA LEU A 428 13.70 7.06 -26.10
C LEU A 428 12.71 7.11 -24.92
N GLU A 429 11.43 7.38 -25.16
CA GLU A 429 10.38 7.54 -24.14
C GLU A 429 9.55 6.26 -23.91
N ARG A 430 9.26 5.46 -24.95
CA ARG A 430 8.48 4.21 -24.81
C ARG A 430 9.32 2.99 -24.40
N ILE A 431 10.63 3.04 -24.59
CA ILE A 431 11.53 1.93 -24.22
C ILE A 431 12.11 2.25 -22.85
N GLY A 432 11.47 1.75 -21.79
CA GLY A 432 11.90 1.94 -20.40
C GLY A 432 13.30 1.37 -20.08
N PRO A 433 13.48 0.50 -19.07
CA PRO A 433 14.80 0.05 -18.63
C PRO A 433 15.71 -0.57 -19.72
N LEU A 434 15.11 -1.04 -20.84
CA LEU A 434 15.78 -1.54 -22.05
C LEU A 434 16.68 -0.49 -22.74
N ARG A 435 16.42 0.82 -22.55
CA ARG A 435 17.23 1.93 -23.08
C ARG A 435 18.71 1.82 -22.72
N LYS A 436 19.03 1.44 -21.47
CA LYS A 436 20.43 1.32 -21.01
C LYS A 436 21.14 0.08 -21.57
N LYS A 437 20.38 -0.93 -22.01
CA LYS A 437 20.92 -2.18 -22.56
C LYS A 437 21.23 -2.03 -24.06
N LEU A 438 20.36 -1.33 -24.79
CA LEU A 438 20.54 -1.03 -26.21
C LEU A 438 21.63 0.02 -26.45
N LEU A 439 21.70 1.10 -25.65
CA LEU A 439 22.77 2.10 -25.74
C LEU A 439 24.18 1.57 -25.42
N ARG A 440 24.30 0.39 -24.78
CA ARG A 440 25.60 -0.26 -24.53
C ARG A 440 26.08 -1.12 -25.70
N GLN A 441 25.20 -1.39 -26.67
CA GLN A 441 25.50 -2.20 -27.86
C GLN A 441 25.57 -1.37 -29.14
N ASP A 442 25.35 -0.05 -29.02
CA ASP A 442 25.49 0.89 -30.13
C ASP A 442 26.99 1.10 -30.42
N THR A 443 27.41 0.86 -31.66
CA THR A 443 28.82 0.87 -32.10
C THR A 443 29.03 1.74 -33.34
N GLU A 444 28.25 2.81 -33.47
CA GLU A 444 28.62 3.97 -34.29
C GLU A 444 29.41 5.02 -33.49
#